data_AF-A0A7V6BXR9-F1
#
_entry.id   AF-A0A7V6BXR9-F1
#
_cell.length_a   1.000
_cell.length_b   1.000
_cell.length_c   1.000
_cell.angle_alpha   90.00
_cell.angle_beta   90.00
_cell.angle_gamma   90.00
#
_symmetry.space_group_name_H-M   'P 1'
#
loop_
_entity.id
_entity.type
_entity.pdbx_description
1 polymer ?
#
loop_
_entity_poly.entity_id
_entity_poly.type
_entity_poly.pdbx_seq_one_letter_code
_entity_poly.pdbx_strand_id
1 'polypeptide(L)'
;MSSRAIKKTVLHLLEGDDVEEILARLDEFPAKDVIQPLFSGICRVDEQVRWNAVRAMGRAVARLADEDMEGARVIMRRLMWSLNEESGGIGWGAPEAMAEIMVHHPGLAGEYVHILISYMREDGEELFQHGNFLENEALQRGLLWGIGTMAAARPRLLLERGAADDLVKYLHSADPEARGLAARALGLLRWAGAAEHIRGLLGDESRLRLYEDNRVRAVTVADLAHRALDLIRQADPAS
;
A
#
# COMPACT_ATOMS: atom_id res chain seq x y z
N MET A 1 -15.87 -17.76 21.21
CA MET A 1 -14.58 -18.50 21.18
C MET A 1 -13.55 -17.75 22.02
N SER A 2 -12.52 -18.42 22.56
CA SER A 2 -11.44 -17.70 23.26
C SER A 2 -10.57 -16.90 22.27
N SER A 3 -9.95 -15.81 22.71
CA SER A 3 -9.03 -15.01 21.87
C SER A 3 -7.93 -15.87 21.23
N ARG A 4 -7.40 -16.86 21.97
CA ARG A 4 -6.41 -17.83 21.46
C ARG A 4 -6.96 -18.71 20.35
N ALA A 5 -8.21 -19.17 20.46
CA ALA A 5 -8.86 -19.98 19.42
C ALA A 5 -9.12 -19.14 18.16
N ILE A 6 -9.62 -17.91 18.31
CA ILE A 6 -9.84 -16.99 17.17
C ILE A 6 -8.53 -16.73 16.45
N LYS A 7 -7.45 -16.41 17.18
CA LYS A 7 -6.13 -16.19 16.55
C LYS A 7 -5.66 -17.39 15.74
N LYS A 8 -5.83 -18.62 16.24
CA LYS A 8 -5.45 -19.82 15.51
C LYS A 8 -6.30 -19.99 14.25
N THR A 9 -7.62 -19.79 14.35
CA THR A 9 -8.54 -19.89 13.21
C THR A 9 -8.22 -18.85 12.14
N VAL A 10 -8.08 -17.58 12.51
CA VAL A 10 -7.77 -16.50 11.55
C VAL A 10 -6.45 -16.79 10.84
N LEU A 11 -5.39 -17.14 11.57
CA LEU A 11 -4.10 -17.43 10.95
C LEU A 11 -4.15 -18.63 9.99
N HIS A 12 -4.95 -19.66 10.31
CA HIS A 12 -5.15 -20.78 9.41
C HIS A 12 -5.97 -20.41 8.16
N LEU A 13 -6.99 -19.55 8.29
CA LEU A 13 -7.74 -19.05 7.13
C LEU A 13 -6.83 -18.32 6.14
N LEU A 14 -5.89 -17.51 6.66
CA LEU A 14 -4.96 -16.74 5.83
C LEU A 14 -4.01 -17.62 4.98
N GLU A 15 -3.91 -18.92 5.25
CA GLU A 15 -3.12 -19.88 4.46
C GLU A 15 -3.84 -20.32 3.17
N GLY A 16 -5.09 -19.93 2.96
CA GLY A 16 -5.86 -20.31 1.76
C GLY A 16 -5.46 -19.56 0.49
N ASP A 17 -5.86 -20.11 -0.66
CA ASP A 17 -5.53 -19.58 -1.99
C ASP A 17 -6.54 -18.54 -2.51
N ASP A 18 -7.80 -18.63 -2.09
CA ASP A 18 -8.87 -17.70 -2.51
C ASP A 18 -9.09 -16.63 -1.45
N VAL A 19 -8.54 -15.44 -1.71
CA VAL A 19 -8.67 -14.31 -0.78
C VAL A 19 -10.12 -13.87 -0.60
N GLU A 20 -10.99 -13.99 -1.61
CA GLU A 20 -12.39 -13.56 -1.47
C GLU A 20 -13.15 -14.51 -0.54
N GLU A 21 -12.88 -15.81 -0.63
CA GLU A 21 -13.40 -16.80 0.34
C GLU A 21 -12.88 -16.51 1.75
N ILE A 22 -11.58 -16.23 1.90
CA ILE A 22 -10.97 -15.89 3.19
C ILE A 22 -11.66 -14.66 3.79
N LEU A 23 -11.84 -13.59 3.02
CA LEU A 23 -12.49 -12.36 3.46
C LEU A 23 -13.94 -12.62 3.88
N ALA A 24 -14.70 -13.40 3.11
CA ALA A 24 -16.08 -13.76 3.45
C ALA A 24 -16.16 -14.53 4.79
N ARG A 25 -15.24 -15.47 5.02
CA ARG A 25 -15.19 -16.23 6.29
C ARG A 25 -14.73 -15.39 7.46
N LEU A 26 -13.80 -14.44 7.25
CA LEU A 26 -13.41 -13.48 8.28
C LEU A 26 -14.52 -12.49 8.61
N ASP A 27 -15.44 -12.24 7.67
CA ASP A 27 -16.60 -11.38 7.91
C ASP A 27 -17.61 -11.93 8.92
N GLU A 28 -17.61 -13.25 9.14
CA GLU A 28 -18.42 -13.90 10.17
C GLU A 28 -17.97 -13.58 11.60
N PHE A 29 -16.76 -13.03 11.77
CA PHE A 29 -16.24 -12.62 13.07
C PHE A 29 -16.49 -11.12 13.32
N PRO A 30 -16.64 -10.71 14.59
CA PRO A 30 -16.59 -9.30 14.96
C PRO A 30 -15.26 -8.68 14.50
N ALA A 31 -15.32 -7.51 13.85
CA ALA A 31 -14.16 -6.87 13.25
C ALA A 31 -12.98 -6.72 14.24
N LYS A 32 -13.26 -6.30 15.47
CA LYS A 32 -12.27 -6.15 16.55
C LYS A 32 -11.50 -7.44 16.89
N ASP A 33 -12.14 -8.60 16.76
CA ASP A 33 -11.58 -9.89 17.20
C ASP A 33 -10.53 -10.41 16.21
N VAL A 34 -10.60 -9.99 14.93
CA VAL A 34 -9.64 -10.39 13.90
C VAL A 34 -8.44 -9.47 13.79
N ILE A 35 -8.48 -8.25 14.34
CA ILE A 35 -7.40 -7.25 14.23
C ILE A 35 -6.06 -7.74 14.77
N GLN A 36 -6.00 -8.27 16.00
CA GLN A 36 -4.74 -8.73 16.58
C GLN A 36 -4.13 -9.92 15.81
N PRO A 37 -4.92 -10.94 15.40
CA PRO A 37 -4.45 -11.96 14.46
C PRO A 37 -3.92 -11.39 13.15
N LEU A 38 -4.60 -10.40 12.55
CA LEU A 38 -4.18 -9.77 11.30
C LEU A 38 -2.87 -9.00 11.44
N PHE A 39 -2.63 -8.31 12.56
CA PHE A 39 -1.31 -7.74 12.88
C PHE A 39 -0.21 -8.81 12.90
N SER A 40 -0.52 -10.03 13.34
CA SER A 40 0.44 -11.14 13.28
C SER A 40 0.62 -11.66 11.84
N GLY A 41 -0.42 -11.56 11.01
CA GLY A 41 -0.45 -12.01 9.62
C GLY A 41 0.37 -11.12 8.68
N ILE A 42 0.23 -9.79 8.79
CA ILE A 42 0.96 -8.84 7.94
C ILE A 42 2.49 -8.88 8.16
N CYS A 43 2.93 -9.41 9.30
CA CYS A 43 4.34 -9.61 9.62
C CYS A 43 4.87 -11.01 9.27
N ARG A 44 4.08 -11.87 8.59
CA ARG A 44 4.54 -13.21 8.21
C ARG A 44 5.56 -13.17 7.08
N VAL A 45 6.52 -14.09 7.15
CA VAL A 45 7.53 -14.30 6.09
C VAL A 45 6.90 -14.94 4.85
N ASP A 46 5.88 -15.78 5.05
CA ASP A 46 5.09 -16.34 3.95
C ASP A 46 4.34 -15.21 3.24
N GLU A 47 4.66 -15.02 1.96
CA GLU A 47 4.16 -13.91 1.15
C GLU A 47 2.65 -14.00 0.90
N GLN A 48 2.10 -15.21 0.70
CA GLN A 48 0.67 -15.39 0.45
C GLN A 48 -0.13 -15.07 1.72
N VAL A 49 0.28 -15.61 2.87
CA VAL A 49 -0.35 -15.32 4.17
C VAL A 49 -0.30 -13.83 4.47
N ARG A 50 0.83 -13.18 4.18
CA ARG A 50 1.00 -11.73 4.36
C ARG A 50 0.03 -10.93 3.49
N TRP A 51 -0.08 -11.24 2.20
CA TRP A 51 -1.00 -10.53 1.30
C TRP A 51 -2.46 -10.76 1.67
N ASN A 52 -2.84 -11.99 2.01
CA ASN A 52 -4.18 -12.28 2.54
C ASN A 52 -4.46 -11.46 3.81
N ALA A 53 -3.49 -11.31 4.70
CA ALA A 53 -3.63 -10.52 5.92
C ALA A 53 -3.77 -9.02 5.63
N VAL A 54 -3.02 -8.49 4.67
CA VAL A 54 -3.10 -7.09 4.23
C VAL A 54 -4.49 -6.77 3.69
N ARG A 55 -5.01 -7.62 2.80
CA ARG A 55 -6.37 -7.49 2.23
C ARG A 55 -7.44 -7.59 3.33
N ALA A 56 -7.29 -8.55 4.23
CA ALA A 56 -8.21 -8.73 5.35
C ALA A 56 -8.15 -7.58 6.36
N MET A 57 -6.98 -6.97 6.59
CA MET A 57 -6.83 -5.79 7.44
C MET A 57 -7.61 -4.62 6.88
N GLY A 58 -7.51 -4.35 5.57
CA GLY A 58 -8.27 -3.29 4.91
C GLY A 58 -9.77 -3.41 5.15
N ARG A 59 -10.33 -4.58 4.85
CA ARG A 59 -11.76 -4.88 5.00
C ARG A 59 -12.21 -4.86 6.47
N ALA A 60 -11.45 -5.48 7.37
CA ALA A 60 -11.82 -5.57 8.79
C ALA A 60 -11.80 -4.20 9.48
N VAL A 61 -10.80 -3.35 9.21
CA VAL A 61 -10.72 -2.02 9.82
C VAL A 61 -11.74 -1.07 9.21
N ALA A 62 -12.06 -1.19 7.92
CA ALA A 62 -13.16 -0.43 7.32
C ALA A 62 -14.50 -0.75 7.98
N ARG A 63 -14.80 -2.04 8.18
CA ARG A 63 -15.99 -2.48 8.94
C ARG A 63 -15.99 -1.96 10.38
N LEU A 64 -14.83 -2.00 11.04
CA LEU A 64 -14.70 -1.42 12.37
C LEU A 64 -14.97 0.09 12.35
N ALA A 65 -14.51 0.82 11.34
CA ALA A 65 -14.68 2.27 11.27
C ALA A 65 -16.16 2.68 11.10
N ASP A 66 -16.95 1.86 10.40
CA ASP A 66 -18.40 2.07 10.26
C ASP A 66 -19.15 1.92 11.62
N GLU A 67 -18.61 1.11 12.54
CA GLU A 67 -19.18 0.85 13.87
C GLU A 67 -18.57 1.74 14.98
N ASP A 68 -17.25 1.94 14.91
CA ASP A 68 -16.39 2.62 15.88
C ASP A 68 -15.16 3.23 15.16
N MET A 69 -15.36 4.44 14.63
CA MET A 69 -14.31 5.22 13.96
C MET A 69 -13.09 5.46 14.86
N GLU A 70 -13.27 5.65 16.18
CA GLU A 70 -12.14 5.89 17.07
C GLU A 70 -11.31 4.61 17.27
N GLY A 71 -11.97 3.46 17.38
CA GLY A 71 -11.33 2.15 17.35
C GLY A 71 -10.49 1.94 16.09
N ALA A 72 -11.00 2.34 14.92
CA ALA A 72 -10.23 2.30 13.68
C ALA A 72 -9.04 3.28 13.66
N ARG A 73 -9.19 4.50 14.21
CA ARG A 73 -8.07 5.45 14.37
C ARG A 73 -6.98 4.92 15.30
N VAL A 74 -7.33 4.20 16.37
CA VAL A 74 -6.36 3.52 17.23
C VAL A 74 -5.51 2.54 16.41
N ILE A 75 -6.12 1.80 15.49
CA ILE A 75 -5.41 0.86 14.62
C ILE A 75 -4.49 1.60 13.65
N MET A 76 -4.96 2.68 13.01
CA MET A 76 -4.13 3.51 12.14
C MET A 76 -2.93 4.09 12.89
N ARG A 77 -3.13 4.64 14.09
CA ARG A 77 -2.04 5.14 14.95
C ARG A 77 -1.06 4.04 15.33
N ARG A 78 -1.54 2.81 15.55
CA ARG A 78 -0.67 1.66 15.84
C ARG A 78 0.18 1.26 14.63
N LEU A 79 -0.38 1.29 13.42
CA LEU A 79 0.38 1.05 12.18
C LEU A 79 1.44 2.14 11.98
N MET A 80 1.06 3.41 12.15
CA MET A 80 2.00 4.54 12.09
C MET A 80 3.13 4.41 13.12
N TRP A 81 2.79 4.07 14.37
CA TRP A 81 3.79 3.86 15.41
C TRP A 81 4.76 2.74 15.04
N SER A 82 4.28 1.66 14.41
CA SER A 82 5.15 0.55 13.99
C SER A 82 6.14 0.92 12.88
N LEU A 83 5.92 2.03 12.18
CA LEU A 83 6.83 2.58 11.17
C LEU A 83 7.86 3.55 11.76
N ASN A 84 7.72 3.91 13.04
CA ASN A 84 8.71 4.72 13.74
C ASN A 84 9.88 3.85 14.21
N GLU A 85 11.10 4.37 14.12
CA GLU A 85 12.33 3.74 14.59
C GLU A 85 12.27 3.40 16.09
N GLU A 86 11.57 4.22 16.88
CA GLU A 86 11.39 4.03 18.33
C GLU A 86 10.52 2.82 18.70
N SER A 87 9.81 2.22 17.73
CA SER A 87 8.86 1.13 18.00
C SER A 87 9.52 -0.20 18.38
N GLY A 88 10.83 -0.33 18.13
CA GLY A 88 11.59 -1.56 18.34
C GLY A 88 11.28 -2.68 17.33
N GLY A 89 10.49 -2.40 16.29
CA GLY A 89 10.18 -3.30 15.19
C GLY A 89 10.31 -2.60 13.84
N ILE A 90 10.35 -3.38 12.75
CA ILE A 90 10.51 -2.83 11.39
C ILE A 90 9.16 -2.37 10.80
N GLY A 91 8.02 -2.77 11.36
CA GLY A 91 6.71 -2.37 10.80
C GLY A 91 6.32 -3.11 9.51
N TRP A 92 6.73 -4.37 9.38
CA TRP A 92 6.42 -5.20 8.20
C TRP A 92 4.92 -5.21 7.85
N GLY A 93 4.61 -4.92 6.59
CA GLY A 93 3.24 -4.94 6.06
C GLY A 93 2.38 -3.75 6.51
N ALA A 94 2.91 -2.82 7.32
CA ALA A 94 2.16 -1.67 7.79
C ALA A 94 1.80 -0.67 6.68
N PRO A 95 2.70 -0.31 5.74
CA PRO A 95 2.34 0.61 4.65
C PRO A 95 1.23 0.04 3.76
N GLU A 96 1.33 -1.24 3.40
CA GLU A 96 0.33 -1.94 2.58
C GLU A 96 -1.02 -2.01 3.30
N ALA A 97 -1.03 -2.35 4.59
CA ALA A 97 -2.23 -2.38 5.40
C ALA A 97 -2.88 -0.99 5.49
N MET A 98 -2.10 0.07 5.75
CA MET A 98 -2.63 1.44 5.79
C MET A 98 -3.29 1.83 4.47
N ALA A 99 -2.67 1.50 3.34
CA ALA A 99 -3.24 1.77 2.02
C ALA A 99 -4.55 1.02 1.79
N GLU A 100 -4.60 -0.29 2.06
CA GLU A 100 -5.83 -1.10 1.92
C GLU A 100 -6.98 -0.58 2.81
N ILE A 101 -6.69 -0.17 4.04
CA ILE A 101 -7.70 0.44 4.93
C ILE A 101 -8.29 1.70 4.30
N MET A 102 -7.44 2.57 3.75
CA MET A 102 -7.88 3.80 3.10
C MET A 102 -8.59 3.56 1.76
N VAL A 103 -8.22 2.52 1.02
CA VAL A 103 -8.97 2.08 -0.17
C VAL A 103 -10.41 1.77 0.24
N HIS A 104 -10.59 0.97 1.28
CA HIS A 104 -11.90 0.50 1.72
C HIS A 104 -12.74 1.53 2.48
N HIS A 105 -12.14 2.54 3.14
CA HIS A 105 -12.91 3.49 3.95
C HIS A 105 -12.55 4.97 3.66
N PRO A 106 -13.47 5.77 3.07
CA PRO A 106 -13.20 7.14 2.64
C PRO A 106 -12.89 8.12 3.78
N GLY A 107 -13.50 7.97 4.96
CA GLY A 107 -13.23 8.86 6.10
C GLY A 107 -11.77 8.77 6.56
N LEU A 108 -11.32 7.55 6.86
CA LEU A 108 -9.91 7.23 7.12
C LEU A 108 -8.97 7.67 5.99
N ALA A 109 -9.36 7.51 4.71
CA ALA A 109 -8.54 8.03 3.61
C ALA A 109 -8.35 9.56 3.72
N GLY A 110 -9.42 10.31 3.98
CA GLY A 110 -9.35 11.76 4.17
C GLY A 110 -8.46 12.18 5.34
N GLU A 111 -8.45 11.39 6.42
CA GLU A 111 -7.65 11.64 7.60
C GLU A 111 -6.18 11.24 7.44
N TYR A 112 -5.86 10.12 6.77
CA TYR A 112 -4.52 9.51 6.86
C TYR A 112 -3.72 9.51 5.55
N VAL A 113 -4.30 9.86 4.40
CA VAL A 113 -3.57 9.81 3.11
C VAL A 113 -2.32 10.68 3.11
N HIS A 114 -2.37 11.84 3.77
CA HIS A 114 -1.25 12.77 3.84
C HIS A 114 -0.07 12.18 4.63
N ILE A 115 -0.36 11.35 5.64
CA ILE A 115 0.65 10.62 6.41
C ILE A 115 1.28 9.55 5.53
N LEU A 116 0.48 8.78 4.80
CA LEU A 116 1.03 7.76 3.90
C LEU A 116 1.95 8.39 2.84
N ILE A 117 1.54 9.50 2.22
CA ILE A 117 2.39 10.23 1.27
C ILE A 117 3.67 10.75 1.93
N SER A 118 3.60 11.22 3.18
CA SER A 118 4.78 11.77 3.87
C SER A 118 5.91 10.76 4.05
N TYR A 119 5.61 9.46 4.08
CA TYR A 119 6.61 8.40 4.15
C TYR A 119 7.48 8.29 2.89
N MET A 120 7.07 8.92 1.78
CA MET A 120 7.89 9.02 0.56
C MET A 120 8.92 10.15 0.61
N ARG A 121 8.81 11.06 1.58
CA ARG A 121 9.52 12.35 1.60
C ARG A 121 10.66 12.33 2.60
N GLU A 122 11.86 12.60 2.11
CA GLU A 122 13.02 13.01 2.91
C GLU A 122 12.81 14.39 3.54
N ASP A 123 13.67 14.73 4.49
CA ASP A 123 13.81 16.10 4.96
C ASP A 123 14.13 17.00 3.76
N GLY A 124 13.43 18.13 3.67
CA GLY A 124 13.57 19.03 2.54
C GLY A 124 14.51 20.20 2.82
N GLU A 125 14.70 21.03 1.80
CA GLU A 125 15.64 22.16 1.83
C GLU A 125 15.13 23.33 2.69
N GLU A 126 13.82 23.42 2.93
CA GLU A 126 13.22 24.49 3.73
C GLU A 126 13.41 24.26 5.23
N LEU A 127 13.59 25.36 5.97
CA LEU A 127 13.62 25.32 7.44
C LEU A 127 12.33 24.68 7.97
N PHE A 128 12.49 23.63 8.78
CA PHE A 128 11.42 22.83 9.40
C PHE A 128 10.63 21.93 8.44
N GLN A 129 11.13 21.68 7.22
CA GLN A 129 10.56 20.68 6.32
C GLN A 129 11.03 19.28 6.71
N HIS A 130 10.39 18.69 7.73
CA HIS A 130 10.67 17.34 8.16
C HIS A 130 9.83 16.32 7.38
N GLY A 131 10.52 15.40 6.71
CA GLY A 131 9.92 14.25 6.05
C GLY A 131 9.66 13.11 7.04
N ASN A 132 8.94 12.08 6.61
CA ASN A 132 8.83 10.82 7.37
C ASN A 132 9.48 9.67 6.60
N PHE A 133 10.55 9.94 5.84
CA PHE A 133 11.13 8.99 4.90
C PHE A 133 11.39 7.61 5.51
N LEU A 134 10.94 6.57 4.81
CA LEU A 134 11.24 5.20 5.21
C LEU A 134 12.59 4.79 4.63
N GLU A 135 13.64 4.76 5.44
CA GLU A 135 14.99 4.36 5.01
C GLU A 135 15.07 2.89 4.56
N ASN A 136 14.20 2.04 5.10
CA ASN A 136 14.20 0.63 4.78
C ASN A 136 13.58 0.38 3.39
N GLU A 137 14.38 -0.07 2.43
CA GLU A 137 13.93 -0.36 1.06
C GLU A 137 12.71 -1.30 1.00
N ALA A 138 12.64 -2.31 1.87
CA ALA A 138 11.50 -3.23 1.86
C ALA A 138 10.20 -2.58 2.35
N LEU A 139 10.28 -1.60 3.26
CA LEU A 139 9.13 -0.77 3.62
C LEU A 139 8.78 0.23 2.51
N GLN A 140 9.77 0.78 1.80
CA GLN A 140 9.51 1.63 0.63
C GLN A 140 8.76 0.87 -0.46
N ARG A 141 9.13 -0.37 -0.74
CA ARG A 141 8.40 -1.23 -1.69
C ARG A 141 6.94 -1.41 -1.29
N GLY A 142 6.69 -1.72 -0.01
CA GLY A 142 5.33 -1.80 0.54
C GLY A 142 4.56 -0.48 0.43
N LEU A 143 5.22 0.63 0.72
CA LEU A 143 4.66 1.97 0.59
C LEU A 143 4.28 2.29 -0.86
N LEU A 144 5.18 2.09 -1.82
CA LEU A 144 4.95 2.39 -3.23
C LEU A 144 3.88 1.47 -3.83
N TRP A 145 3.83 0.20 -3.41
CA TRP A 145 2.71 -0.68 -3.73
C TRP A 145 1.41 -0.11 -3.21
N GLY A 146 1.37 0.30 -1.93
CA GLY A 146 0.19 0.90 -1.30
C GLY A 146 -0.27 2.19 -1.97
N ILE A 147 0.66 3.08 -2.32
CA ILE A 147 0.38 4.30 -3.10
C ILE A 147 -0.18 3.94 -4.48
N GLY A 148 0.36 2.93 -5.16
CA GLY A 148 -0.18 2.42 -6.42
C GLY A 148 -1.61 1.89 -6.28
N THR A 149 -1.92 1.15 -5.21
CA THR A 149 -3.28 0.68 -4.92
C THR A 149 -4.23 1.85 -4.65
N MET A 150 -3.78 2.85 -3.89
CA MET A 150 -4.52 4.10 -3.67
C MET A 150 -4.69 4.92 -4.97
N ALA A 151 -3.74 4.88 -5.90
CA ALA A 151 -3.83 5.55 -7.20
C ALA A 151 -4.93 4.91 -8.07
N ALA A 152 -5.09 3.59 -8.02
CA ALA A 152 -6.19 2.92 -8.71
C ALA A 152 -7.56 3.27 -8.09
N ALA A 153 -7.65 3.34 -6.76
CA ALA A 153 -8.93 3.52 -6.06
C ALA A 153 -9.36 4.98 -5.87
N ARG A 154 -8.40 5.89 -5.63
CA ARG A 154 -8.62 7.28 -5.19
C ARG A 154 -7.62 8.26 -5.84
N PRO A 155 -7.47 8.29 -7.18
CA PRO A 155 -6.42 9.07 -7.85
C PRO A 155 -6.48 10.57 -7.54
N ARG A 156 -7.67 11.16 -7.47
CA ARG A 156 -7.85 12.60 -7.17
C ARG A 156 -7.26 12.98 -5.81
N LEU A 157 -7.49 12.15 -4.79
CA LEU A 157 -7.01 12.41 -3.44
C LEU A 157 -5.48 12.43 -3.37
N LEU A 158 -4.80 11.55 -4.12
CA LEU A 158 -3.34 11.54 -4.21
C LEU A 158 -2.81 12.75 -5.00
N LEU A 159 -3.45 13.09 -6.12
CA LEU A 159 -3.06 14.22 -6.96
C LEU A 159 -3.19 15.56 -6.22
N GLU A 160 -4.30 15.79 -5.52
CA GLU A 160 -4.53 17.00 -4.71
C GLU A 160 -3.50 17.17 -3.58
N ARG A 161 -2.84 16.08 -3.16
CA ARG A 161 -1.82 16.06 -2.12
C ARG A 161 -0.38 16.06 -2.65
N GLY A 162 -0.21 16.19 -3.97
CA GLY A 162 1.10 16.28 -4.62
C GLY A 162 1.86 14.95 -4.70
N ALA A 163 1.19 13.80 -4.55
CA ALA A 163 1.88 12.51 -4.54
C ALA A 163 2.62 12.19 -5.85
N ALA A 164 2.17 12.75 -6.99
CA ALA A 164 2.80 12.54 -8.28
C ALA A 164 4.24 13.08 -8.32
N ASP A 165 4.50 14.25 -7.75
CA ASP A 165 5.83 14.87 -7.73
C ASP A 165 6.81 14.06 -6.86
N ASP A 166 6.31 13.48 -5.77
CA ASP A 166 7.09 12.57 -4.93
C ASP A 166 7.41 11.26 -5.67
N LEU A 167 6.42 10.67 -6.35
CA LEU A 167 6.58 9.43 -7.11
C LEU A 167 7.60 9.55 -8.26
N VAL A 168 7.71 10.71 -8.91
CA VAL A 168 8.69 10.93 -10.00
C VAL A 168 10.11 10.70 -9.50
N LYS A 169 10.43 11.07 -8.25
CA LYS A 169 11.76 10.87 -7.65
C LYS A 169 12.14 9.39 -7.60
N TYR A 170 11.17 8.51 -7.33
CA TYR A 170 11.38 7.07 -7.24
C TYR A 170 11.62 6.38 -8.59
N LEU A 171 11.32 7.03 -9.73
CA LEU A 171 11.69 6.50 -11.06
C LEU A 171 13.22 6.39 -11.24
N HIS A 172 13.99 7.09 -10.41
CA HIS A 172 15.46 7.07 -10.41
C HIS A 172 16.07 6.28 -9.24
N SER A 173 15.24 5.58 -8.45
CA SER A 173 15.72 4.76 -7.33
C SER A 173 16.73 3.71 -7.79
N ALA A 174 17.74 3.40 -6.96
CA ALA A 174 18.64 2.28 -7.22
C ALA A 174 17.89 0.92 -7.14
N ASP A 175 16.82 0.85 -6.35
CA ASP A 175 15.98 -0.33 -6.21
C ASP A 175 15.04 -0.49 -7.42
N PRO A 176 15.18 -1.55 -8.24
CA PRO A 176 14.31 -1.76 -9.40
C PRO A 176 12.85 -1.93 -9.02
N GLU A 177 12.55 -2.52 -7.86
CA GLU A 177 11.16 -2.70 -7.44
C GLU A 177 10.49 -1.36 -7.15
N ALA A 178 11.19 -0.47 -6.45
CA ALA A 178 10.75 0.91 -6.25
C ALA A 178 10.50 1.65 -7.58
N ARG A 179 11.44 1.58 -8.56
CA ARG A 179 11.25 2.20 -9.88
C ARG A 179 9.99 1.70 -10.59
N GLY A 180 9.82 0.37 -10.63
CA GLY A 180 8.67 -0.27 -11.28
C GLY A 180 7.34 0.11 -10.61
N LEU A 181 7.28 0.08 -9.28
CA LEU A 181 6.08 0.44 -8.52
C LEU A 181 5.74 1.94 -8.67
N ALA A 182 6.75 2.82 -8.71
CA ALA A 182 6.55 4.23 -8.97
C ALA A 182 5.98 4.49 -10.38
N ALA A 183 6.53 3.83 -11.41
CA ALA A 183 6.01 3.90 -12.78
C ALA A 183 4.55 3.44 -12.82
N ARG A 184 4.22 2.32 -12.16
CA ARG A 184 2.84 1.82 -12.04
C ARG A 184 1.90 2.85 -11.42
N ALA A 185 2.29 3.42 -10.27
CA ALA A 185 1.47 4.40 -9.57
C ALA A 185 1.21 5.65 -10.43
N LEU A 186 2.25 6.17 -11.11
CA LEU A 186 2.14 7.32 -12.00
C LEU A 186 1.25 7.04 -13.22
N GLY A 187 1.32 5.82 -13.77
CA GLY A 187 0.42 5.35 -14.82
C GLY A 187 -1.04 5.33 -14.37
N LEU A 188 -1.32 4.80 -13.17
CA LEU A 188 -2.66 4.76 -12.58
C LEU A 188 -3.20 6.15 -12.26
N LEU A 189 -2.33 7.08 -11.84
CA LEU A 189 -2.66 8.49 -11.68
C LEU A 189 -2.86 9.23 -13.01
N ARG A 190 -2.49 8.60 -14.14
CA ARG A 190 -2.50 9.21 -15.48
C ARG A 190 -1.68 10.52 -15.52
N TRP A 191 -0.55 10.54 -14.81
CA TRP A 191 0.25 11.75 -14.67
C TRP A 191 1.16 11.96 -15.88
N ALA A 192 0.75 12.85 -16.79
CA ALA A 192 1.50 13.16 -18.01
C ALA A 192 2.92 13.72 -17.75
N GLY A 193 3.11 14.44 -16.63
CA GLY A 193 4.41 15.01 -16.25
C GLY A 193 5.53 13.98 -16.04
N ALA A 194 5.18 12.70 -15.86
CA ALA A 194 6.15 11.62 -15.71
C ALA A 194 6.53 10.91 -17.02
N ALA A 195 5.87 11.23 -18.15
CA ALA A 195 5.98 10.42 -19.37
C ALA A 195 7.42 10.28 -19.88
N GLU A 196 8.21 11.36 -19.93
CA GLU A 196 9.62 11.29 -20.37
C GLU A 196 10.47 10.43 -19.43
N HIS A 197 10.30 10.59 -18.12
CA HIS A 197 11.02 9.80 -17.11
C HIS A 197 10.68 8.31 -17.23
N ILE A 198 9.40 7.97 -17.44
CA ILE A 198 8.95 6.58 -17.63
C ILE A 198 9.49 5.98 -18.95
N ARG A 199 9.63 6.77 -20.03
CA ARG A 199 10.25 6.28 -21.28
C ARG A 199 11.69 5.82 -21.07
N GLY A 200 12.41 6.43 -20.13
CA GLY A 200 13.76 6.00 -19.74
C GLY A 200 13.82 4.58 -19.17
N LEU A 201 12.69 4.02 -18.70
CA LEU A 201 12.60 2.70 -18.09
C LEU A 201 12.18 1.59 -19.05
N LEU A 202 11.92 1.89 -20.33
CA LEU A 202 11.42 0.92 -21.31
C LEU A 202 12.38 -0.23 -21.64
N GLY A 203 13.67 -0.08 -21.32
CA GLY A 203 14.67 -1.14 -21.47
C GLY A 203 15.10 -1.79 -20.15
N ASP A 204 14.46 -1.46 -19.03
CA ASP A 204 14.81 -2.01 -17.72
C ASP A 204 14.15 -3.38 -17.49
N GLU A 205 14.91 -4.45 -17.79
CA GLU A 205 14.50 -5.85 -17.64
C GLU A 205 14.62 -6.38 -16.20
N SER A 206 14.89 -5.51 -15.22
CA SER A 206 14.95 -5.91 -13.81
C SER A 206 13.60 -6.47 -13.37
N ARG A 207 13.62 -7.65 -12.73
CA ARG A 207 12.41 -8.36 -12.31
C ARG A 207 11.97 -7.94 -10.91
N LEU A 208 10.67 -7.84 -10.71
CA LEU A 208 10.01 -7.66 -9.42
C LEU A 208 8.77 -8.55 -9.28
N ARG A 209 8.32 -8.74 -8.04
CA ARG A 209 7.07 -9.43 -7.73
C ARG A 209 5.98 -8.41 -7.45
N LEU A 210 4.97 -8.36 -8.30
CA LEU A 210 3.82 -7.48 -8.12
C LEU A 210 2.63 -8.29 -7.61
N TYR A 211 2.06 -7.88 -6.47
CA TYR A 211 0.75 -8.36 -6.06
C TYR A 211 -0.35 -7.52 -6.74
N GLU A 212 -1.13 -8.15 -7.60
CA GLU A 212 -2.21 -7.52 -8.38
C GLU A 212 -3.25 -8.58 -8.76
N ASP A 213 -4.53 -8.20 -8.81
CA ASP A 213 -5.66 -9.12 -9.04
C ASP A 213 -5.63 -10.33 -8.09
N ASN A 214 -5.40 -10.07 -6.81
CA ASN A 214 -5.34 -11.07 -5.75
C ASN A 214 -4.25 -12.15 -5.94
N ARG A 215 -3.22 -11.90 -6.77
CA ARG A 215 -2.14 -12.85 -7.05
C ARG A 215 -0.78 -12.16 -7.15
N VAL A 216 0.28 -12.87 -6.78
CA VAL A 216 1.66 -12.43 -7.04
C VAL A 216 2.05 -12.80 -8.47
N ARG A 217 2.53 -11.83 -9.24
CA ARG A 217 3.02 -12.02 -10.62
C ARG A 217 4.46 -11.55 -10.72
N ALA A 218 5.28 -12.30 -11.45
CA ALA A 218 6.60 -11.83 -11.86
C ALA A 218 6.44 -10.90 -13.07
N VAL A 219 6.96 -9.68 -12.96
CA VAL A 219 6.95 -8.65 -14.02
C VAL A 219 8.31 -7.98 -14.09
N THR A 220 8.56 -7.19 -15.13
CA THR A 220 9.73 -6.31 -15.21
C THR A 220 9.38 -4.85 -14.96
N VAL A 221 10.40 -4.02 -14.74
CA VAL A 221 10.24 -2.55 -14.71
C VAL A 221 9.74 -2.05 -16.08
N ALA A 222 10.27 -2.60 -17.18
CA ALA A 222 9.80 -2.31 -18.54
C ALA A 222 8.30 -2.64 -18.73
N ASP A 223 7.82 -3.79 -18.23
CA ASP A 223 6.39 -4.15 -18.30
C ASP A 223 5.49 -3.10 -17.62
N LEU A 224 5.95 -2.55 -16.49
CA LEU A 224 5.22 -1.52 -15.75
C LEU A 224 5.30 -0.16 -16.43
N ALA A 225 6.46 0.18 -16.99
CA ALA A 225 6.66 1.42 -17.75
C ALA A 225 5.79 1.46 -19.02
N HIS A 226 5.72 0.37 -19.78
CA HIS A 226 4.83 0.25 -20.94
C HIS A 226 3.36 0.44 -20.55
N ARG A 227 2.88 -0.30 -19.54
CA ARG A 227 1.51 -0.15 -19.03
C ARG A 227 1.21 1.28 -18.56
N ALA A 228 2.16 1.91 -17.88
CA ALA A 228 2.00 3.26 -17.37
C ALA A 228 1.86 4.29 -18.51
N LEU A 229 2.69 4.20 -19.55
CA LEU A 229 2.59 5.08 -20.72
C LEU A 229 1.27 4.88 -21.48
N ASP A 230 0.79 3.64 -21.60
CA ASP A 230 -0.51 3.37 -22.23
C ASP A 230 -1.66 4.01 -21.45
N LEU A 231 -1.65 3.93 -20.11
CA LEU A 231 -2.65 4.58 -19.26
C LEU A 231 -2.60 6.11 -19.36
N ILE A 232 -1.40 6.70 -19.38
CA ILE A 232 -1.20 8.14 -19.52
C ILE A 232 -1.74 8.61 -20.88
N ARG A 233 -1.46 7.89 -21.97
CA ARG A 233 -1.97 8.23 -23.31
C ARG A 233 -3.49 8.18 -23.42
N GLN A 234 -4.14 7.26 -22.72
CA GLN A 234 -5.60 7.14 -22.70
C GLN A 234 -6.28 8.27 -21.92
N ALA A 235 -5.53 9.06 -21.15
CA ALA A 235 -6.03 10.27 -20.51
C ALA A 235 -6.16 11.46 -21.48
N ASP A 236 -5.46 11.39 -22.62
CA ASP A 236 -5.48 12.39 -23.69
C ASP A 236 -6.44 11.99 -24.83
N PRO A 237 -7.73 12.31 -24.72
CA PRO A 237 -8.52 12.68 -25.87
C PRO A 237 -9.06 14.09 -25.66
N ALA A 238 -8.24 15.07 -26.05
CA ALA A 238 -8.55 16.50 -26.12
C ALA A 238 -8.69 17.27 -24.79
N SER A 239 -7.93 18.38 -24.76
CA SER A 239 -8.20 19.58 -23.96
C SER A 239 -9.61 20.12 -24.16
#